data_AF-A0A641AK62-F1
#
_entry.id   AF-A0A641AK62-F1
#
_cell.length_a   1.000
_cell.length_b   1.000
_cell.length_c   1.000
_cell.angle_alpha   90.00
_cell.angle_beta   90.00
_cell.angle_gamma   90.00
#
_symmetry.space_group_name_H-M   'P 1'
#
loop_
_entity.id
_entity.type
_entity.pdbx_description
1 polymer ?
#
loop_
_entity_poly.entity_id
_entity_poly.type
_entity_poly.pdbx_seq_one_letter_code
_entity_poly.pdbx_strand_id
1 'polypeptide(L)'
;MTVGDRALAIWVSPSTATTYCGAEEVGTGRDSFSTSISTSMSVTDGGRTWERVGLVKGAAGSKHQLSCSTGTPLTIGQADNPRLARYVLLGVTIGVVGLLLVVVAGALALTTALRRKPAAG
;
A
#
# COMPACT_ATOMS: atom_id res chain seq x y z
N MET A 1 -0.45 -21.36 9.76
CA MET A 1 0.93 -21.02 9.29
C MET A 1 1.47 -19.87 10.12
N THR A 2 2.80 -19.74 10.28
CA THR A 2 3.40 -18.61 11.00
C THR A 2 3.96 -17.57 10.04
N VAL A 3 3.72 -16.30 10.33
CA VAL A 3 4.17 -15.13 9.57
C VAL A 3 4.72 -14.09 10.54
N GLY A 4 5.90 -13.51 10.30
CA GLY A 4 6.51 -12.71 11.35
C GLY A 4 7.89 -12.15 11.07
N ASP A 5 7.90 -10.91 10.61
CA ASP A 5 9.03 -9.95 10.59
C ASP A 5 8.59 -8.59 10.00
N ARG A 6 7.51 -8.58 9.20
CA ARG A 6 6.94 -7.39 8.56
C ARG A 6 5.46 -7.53 8.24
N ALA A 7 4.83 -6.40 7.89
CA ALA A 7 3.43 -6.37 7.48
C ALA A 7 3.22 -7.11 6.15
N LEU A 8 2.39 -8.16 6.18
CA LEU A 8 2.13 -9.02 5.04
C LEU A 8 0.67 -8.91 4.61
N ALA A 9 0.45 -8.88 3.30
CA ALA A 9 -0.85 -9.06 2.69
C ALA A 9 -1.12 -10.56 2.49
N ILE A 10 -2.31 -10.98 2.88
CA ILE A 10 -2.77 -12.36 2.73
C ILE A 10 -3.66 -12.44 1.48
N TRP A 11 -3.35 -13.40 0.63
CA TRP A 11 -4.00 -13.63 -0.65
C TRP A 11 -4.57 -15.03 -0.70
N VAL A 12 -5.69 -15.19 -1.39
CA VAL A 12 -6.38 -16.48 -1.47
C VAL A 12 -6.77 -16.80 -2.91
N SER A 13 -6.71 -18.08 -3.27
CA SER A 13 -7.17 -18.60 -4.56
C SER A 13 -7.72 -20.03 -4.41
N PRO A 14 -8.85 -20.39 -5.04
CA PRO A 14 -9.74 -19.51 -5.81
C PRO A 14 -10.43 -18.49 -4.90
N SER A 15 -10.77 -17.32 -5.44
CA SER A 15 -11.47 -16.27 -4.70
C SER A 15 -12.96 -16.60 -4.58
N THR A 16 -13.31 -17.53 -3.69
CA THR A 16 -14.71 -17.76 -3.32
C THR A 16 -15.09 -16.77 -2.24
N ALA A 17 -16.25 -16.11 -2.38
CA ALA A 17 -16.74 -15.03 -1.51
C ALA A 17 -16.85 -15.39 -0.01
N THR A 18 -16.67 -16.65 0.38
CA THR A 18 -16.81 -17.18 1.75
C THR A 18 -15.48 -17.65 2.35
N THR A 19 -14.42 -16.84 2.20
CA THR A 19 -13.13 -17.11 2.88
C THR A 19 -13.00 -16.21 4.11
N TYR A 20 -12.83 -16.82 5.27
CA TYR A 20 -12.59 -16.11 6.53
C TYR A 20 -11.16 -16.36 6.97
N CYS A 21 -10.38 -15.29 7.12
CA CYS A 21 -9.02 -15.37 7.64
C CYS A 21 -8.89 -14.55 8.93
N GLY A 22 -8.02 -15.02 9.82
CA GLY A 22 -7.66 -14.35 11.07
C GLY A 22 -6.20 -14.61 11.39
N ALA A 23 -5.60 -13.72 12.18
CA ALA A 23 -4.21 -13.83 12.59
C ALA A 23 -4.07 -13.37 14.03
N GLU A 24 -3.33 -14.15 14.82
CA GLU A 24 -3.07 -13.85 16.23
C GLU A 24 -1.57 -13.77 16.49
N GLU A 25 -1.14 -12.81 17.29
CA GLU A 25 0.25 -12.69 17.69
C GLU A 25 0.66 -13.83 18.64
N VAL A 26 1.74 -14.52 18.28
CA VAL A 26 2.29 -15.63 19.07
C VAL A 26 2.85 -15.08 20.38
N GLY A 27 2.34 -15.58 21.50
CA GLY A 27 2.74 -15.20 22.86
C GLY A 27 1.75 -14.28 23.56
N THR A 28 1.14 -13.33 22.84
CA THR A 28 0.13 -12.42 23.42
C THR A 28 -1.31 -12.85 23.10
N GLY A 29 -1.52 -13.62 22.03
CA GLY A 29 -2.84 -14.02 21.54
C GLY A 29 -3.68 -12.86 21.02
N ARG A 30 -3.07 -11.69 20.79
CA ARG A 30 -3.79 -10.50 20.30
C ARG A 30 -4.10 -10.64 18.82
N ASP A 31 -5.31 -10.24 18.43
CA ASP A 31 -5.68 -10.13 17.02
C ASP A 31 -4.73 -9.14 16.31
N SER A 32 -4.05 -9.66 15.29
CA SER A 32 -3.11 -8.93 14.45
C SER A 32 -3.61 -8.85 13.01
N PHE A 33 -4.81 -9.33 12.72
CA PHE A 33 -5.42 -9.27 11.41
C PHE A 33 -6.16 -7.95 11.18
N SER A 34 -6.20 -7.53 9.93
CA SER A 34 -6.89 -6.32 9.51
C SER A 34 -7.64 -6.61 8.22
N THR A 35 -8.97 -6.70 8.33
CA THR A 35 -9.89 -6.78 7.18
C THR A 35 -10.32 -5.41 6.68
N SER A 36 -9.94 -4.33 7.36
CA SER A 36 -10.19 -2.92 7.02
C SER A 36 -9.40 -2.46 5.78
N ILE A 37 -9.51 -3.22 4.71
CA ILE A 37 -8.92 -2.89 3.42
C ILE A 37 -9.98 -2.10 2.65
N SER A 38 -9.72 -0.81 2.43
CA SER A 38 -10.62 0.09 1.69
C SER A 38 -10.76 -0.24 0.20
N THR A 39 -10.03 -1.23 -0.31
CA THR A 39 -10.06 -1.68 -1.71
C THR A 39 -9.82 -3.19 -1.77
N SER A 40 -10.85 -3.94 -2.14
CA SER A 40 -10.67 -5.31 -2.64
C SER A 40 -9.69 -5.25 -3.81
N MET A 41 -8.70 -6.14 -3.81
CA MET A 41 -7.66 -6.17 -4.82
C MET A 41 -7.52 -7.60 -5.31
N SER A 42 -7.56 -7.77 -6.63
CA SER A 42 -7.32 -9.03 -7.29
C SER A 42 -6.10 -8.93 -8.21
N VAL A 43 -5.33 -10.01 -8.27
CA VAL A 43 -4.14 -10.13 -9.14
C VAL A 43 -4.22 -11.47 -9.84
N THR A 44 -3.92 -11.52 -11.14
CA THR A 44 -3.77 -12.77 -11.87
C THR A 44 -2.29 -13.04 -12.09
N ASP A 45 -1.82 -14.18 -11.60
CA ASP A 45 -0.44 -14.62 -11.74
C ASP A 45 -0.41 -16.11 -12.11
N GLY A 46 0.40 -16.48 -13.11
CA GLY A 46 0.51 -17.86 -13.58
C GLY A 46 -0.81 -18.53 -13.99
N GLY A 47 -1.79 -17.77 -14.50
CA GLY A 47 -3.13 -18.28 -14.84
C GLY A 47 -4.07 -18.47 -13.65
N ARG A 48 -3.69 -18.01 -12.46
CA ARG A 48 -4.47 -18.10 -11.23
C ARG A 48 -4.85 -16.70 -10.73
N THR A 49 -6.12 -16.51 -10.39
CA THR A 49 -6.60 -15.26 -9.81
C THR A 49 -6.57 -15.35 -8.28
N TRP A 50 -5.93 -14.35 -7.68
CA TRP A 50 -5.75 -14.20 -6.25
C TRP A 50 -6.52 -12.99 -5.76
N GLU A 51 -7.21 -13.12 -4.63
CA GLU A 51 -7.87 -12.01 -3.96
C GLU A 51 -7.23 -11.71 -2.62
N ARG A 52 -7.02 -10.42 -2.31
CA ARG A 52 -6.49 -9.99 -1.02
C ARG A 52 -7.59 -9.99 0.03
N VAL A 53 -7.42 -10.78 1.09
CA VAL A 53 -8.40 -10.96 2.17
C VAL A 53 -8.09 -10.16 3.42
N GLY A 54 -6.84 -9.75 3.61
CA GLY A 54 -6.46 -9.02 4.81
C GLY A 54 -4.98 -8.69 4.88
N LEU A 55 -4.63 -8.01 5.96
CA LEU A 55 -3.27 -7.66 6.32
C LEU A 55 -2.95 -8.21 7.70
N VAL A 56 -1.78 -8.82 7.85
CA VAL A 56 -1.21 -9.15 9.16
C VAL A 56 -0.33 -7.98 9.59
N LYS A 57 -0.60 -7.44 10.78
CA LYS A 57 0.18 -6.37 11.40
C LYS A 57 1.52 -6.92 11.89
N GLY A 58 2.46 -7.08 10.98
CA GLY A 58 3.81 -7.50 11.34
C GLY A 58 4.71 -6.33 11.74
N ALA A 59 5.33 -6.46 12.91
CA ALA A 59 6.46 -5.67 13.37
C ALA A 59 7.73 -6.55 13.42
N ALA A 60 8.90 -5.91 13.37
CA ALA A 60 10.17 -6.62 13.51
C ALA A 60 10.19 -7.42 14.83
N GLY A 61 10.51 -8.72 14.76
CA GLY A 61 10.54 -9.62 15.91
C GLY A 61 9.18 -10.18 16.34
N SER A 62 8.06 -9.72 15.77
CA SER A 62 6.74 -10.31 16.04
C SER A 62 6.52 -11.56 15.18
N LYS A 63 5.81 -12.56 15.72
CA LYS A 63 5.33 -13.74 15.00
C LYS A 63 3.83 -13.83 15.14
N HIS A 64 3.14 -14.23 14.08
CA HIS A 64 1.69 -14.30 14.02
C HIS A 64 1.25 -15.64 13.45
N GLN A 65 0.26 -16.25 14.06
CA GLN A 65 -0.35 -17.47 13.60
C GLN A 65 -1.57 -17.13 12.74
N LEU A 66 -1.48 -17.45 11.45
CA LEU A 66 -2.53 -17.22 10.47
C LEU A 66 -3.37 -18.49 10.29
N SER A 67 -4.69 -18.31 10.40
CA SER A 67 -5.73 -19.30 10.15
C SER A 67 -6.69 -18.78 9.08
N CYS A 68 -7.09 -19.64 8.15
CA CYS A 68 -8.11 -19.33 7.17
C CYS A 68 -9.05 -20.52 7.05
N SER A 69 -10.36 -20.25 6.96
CA SER A 69 -11.41 -21.24 6.76
C SER A 69 -12.24 -20.90 5.53
N THR A 70 -12.68 -21.95 4.82
CA THR A 70 -13.53 -21.85 3.63
C THR A 70 -14.25 -23.18 3.43
N GLY A 71 -15.38 -23.15 2.71
CA GLY A 71 -16.12 -24.34 2.31
C GLY A 71 -15.50 -25.12 1.14
N THR A 72 -14.43 -24.61 0.52
CA THR A 72 -13.76 -25.25 -0.63
C THR A 72 -12.25 -25.33 -0.44
N PRO A 73 -11.52 -26.17 -1.20
CA PRO A 73 -10.07 -26.19 -1.15
C PRO A 73 -9.47 -24.83 -1.55
N LEU A 74 -8.62 -24.26 -0.70
CA LEU A 74 -8.01 -22.95 -0.90
C LEU A 74 -6.48 -23.03 -0.88
N THR A 75 -5.86 -22.28 -1.78
CA THR A 75 -4.44 -21.93 -1.73
C THR A 75 -4.28 -20.58 -1.08
N ILE A 76 -3.41 -20.49 -0.08
CA ILE A 76 -3.12 -19.24 0.63
C ILE A 76 -1.74 -18.75 0.20
N GLY A 77 -1.70 -17.52 -0.29
CA GLY A 77 -0.50 -16.80 -0.69
C GLY A 77 -0.18 -15.68 0.32
N GLN A 78 1.08 -15.31 0.38
CA GLN A 78 1.58 -14.21 1.21
C GLN A 78 2.44 -13.31 0.33
N ALA A 79 2.25 -12.01 0.47
CA ALA A 79 3.11 -11.03 -0.19
C ALA A 79 3.37 -9.88 0.77
N ASP A 80 4.50 -9.20 0.58
CA ASP A 80 4.74 -7.92 1.23
C ASP A 80 3.57 -6.99 0.91
N ASN A 81 3.00 -6.34 1.93
CA ASN A 81 1.91 -5.40 1.68
C ASN A 81 2.46 -4.20 0.90
N PRO A 82 2.12 -4.02 -0.39
CA PRO A 82 2.56 -2.85 -1.11
C PRO A 82 1.92 -1.65 -0.43
N ARG A 83 2.73 -0.82 0.23
CA ARG A 83 2.31 0.48 0.73
C ARG A 83 2.07 1.41 -0.46
N LEU A 84 1.11 1.09 -1.33
CA LEU A 84 0.68 1.92 -2.47
C LEU A 84 0.37 3.34 -1.99
N ALA A 85 -0.24 3.49 -0.81
CA ALA A 85 -0.47 4.79 -0.19
C ALA A 85 0.83 5.61 0.02
N ARG A 86 1.96 4.97 0.37
CA ARG A 86 3.23 5.67 0.59
C ARG A 86 3.84 6.15 -0.73
N TYR A 87 3.76 5.34 -1.78
CA TYR A 87 4.26 5.72 -3.11
C TYR A 87 3.38 6.79 -3.77
N VAL A 88 2.06 6.68 -3.63
CA VAL A 88 1.12 7.72 -4.10
C VAL A 88 1.35 9.02 -3.33
N LEU A 89 1.49 8.97 -2.01
CA LEU A 89 1.78 10.17 -1.20
C LEU A 89 3.10 10.82 -1.61
N LEU A 90 4.17 10.04 -1.81
CA LEU A 90 5.46 10.54 -2.28
C LEU A 90 5.36 11.14 -3.69
N GLY A 91 4.61 10.50 -4.59
CA GLY A 91 4.38 11.01 -5.94
C GLY A 91 3.63 12.35 -5.91
N VAL A 92 2.58 12.45 -5.10
CA VAL A 92 1.79 13.68 -4.93
C VAL A 92 2.65 14.79 -4.33
N THR A 93 3.43 14.52 -3.27
CA THR A 93 4.27 15.55 -2.65
C THR A 93 5.35 16.06 -3.59
N ILE A 94 6.03 15.18 -4.33
CA ILE A 94 7.03 15.57 -5.32
C ILE A 94 6.38 16.40 -6.45
N GLY A 95 5.21 15.98 -6.94
CA GLY A 95 4.48 16.70 -7.98
C GLY A 95 4.08 18.12 -7.56
N VAL A 96 3.51 18.27 -6.35
CA VAL A 96 3.11 19.57 -5.80
C VAL A 96 4.32 20.49 -5.60
N VAL A 97 5.41 19.98 -5.04
CA VAL A 97 6.64 20.76 -4.84
C VAL A 97 7.24 21.20 -6.18
N GLY A 98 7.30 20.30 -7.17
CA GLY A 98 7.79 20.62 -8.50
C GLY A 98 6.99 21.74 -9.17
N LEU A 99 5.66 21.68 -9.09
CA LEU A 99 4.78 22.71 -9.64
C LEU A 99 5.01 24.07 -8.97
N LEU A 100 5.12 24.10 -7.63
CA LEU A 100 5.38 25.34 -6.90
C LEU A 100 6.71 25.98 -7.31
N LEU A 101 7.77 25.19 -7.49
CA LEU A 101 9.06 25.70 -7.94
C LEU A 101 9.00 26.32 -9.33
N VAL A 102 8.26 25.71 -10.26
CA VAL A 102 8.06 26.25 -11.62
C VAL A 102 7.32 27.60 -11.56
N VAL A 103 6.26 27.70 -10.75
CA VAL A 103 5.49 28.94 -10.59
C VAL A 103 6.37 30.06 -10.00
N VAL A 104 7.13 29.76 -8.95
CA VAL A 104 8.03 30.73 -8.31
C VAL A 104 9.12 31.18 -9.27
N ALA A 105 9.77 30.25 -9.99
CA ALA A 105 10.78 30.57 -10.98
C ALA A 105 10.21 31.44 -12.11
N GLY A 106 9.00 31.12 -12.60
CA GLY A 106 8.31 31.90 -13.61
C GLY A 106 8.01 33.33 -13.14
N ALA A 107 7.53 33.50 -11.91
CA ALA A 107 7.27 34.82 -11.33
C ALA A 107 8.57 35.64 -11.15
N LEU A 108 9.66 35.01 -10.71
CA LEU A 108 10.98 35.65 -10.60
C LEU A 108 11.54 36.05 -11.98
N ALA A 109 11.41 35.19 -12.99
CA ALA A 109 11.80 35.51 -14.36
C ALA A 109 10.98 36.68 -14.92
N LEU A 110 9.67 36.71 -14.66
CA LEU A 110 8.79 37.79 -15.10
C LEU A 110 9.15 39.13 -14.42
N THR A 111 9.34 39.13 -13.10
CA THR A 111 9.71 40.34 -12.35
C THR A 111 11.08 40.88 -12.75
N THR A 112 12.06 40.01 -12.99
CA THR A 112 13.38 40.42 -13.48
C THR A 112 13.31 40.98 -14.90
N ALA A 113 12.50 40.40 -15.78
CA ALA A 113 12.28 40.92 -17.12
C ALA A 113 11.60 42.31 -17.12
N LEU A 114 10.59 42.51 -16.27
CA LEU A 114 9.92 43.81 -16.13
C LEU A 114 10.85 44.89 -15.58
N ARG A 115 11.72 44.55 -14.61
CA ARG A 115 12.73 45.47 -14.07
C ARG A 115 13.85 45.79 -15.06
N ARG A 116 14.05 44.94 -16.08
CA ARG A 116 15.04 45.14 -17.14
C ARG A 116 14.54 45.96 -18.33
N LYS A 117 13.28 46.43 -18.36
CA LYS A 117 12.85 47.35 -19.41
C LYS A 117 13.77 48.58 -19.39
N PRO A 118 14.53 48.87 -20.46
CA PRO A 118 15.35 50.06 -20.52
C PRO A 118 14.43 51.27 -20.49
N ALA A 119 14.80 52.30 -19.71
CA ALA A 119 14.28 53.64 -19.93
C ALA A 119 14.50 53.94 -21.41
N ALA A 120 13.41 54.10 -22.16
CA ALA A 120 13.49 54.55 -23.54
C ALA A 120 14.22 55.89 -23.53
N GLY A 121 15.40 55.90 -24.15
CA GLY A 121 16.16 57.12 -24.45
C GLY A 121 15.50 57.92 -25.56
#